data_AF-A0A519SRN9-F1
#
_entry.id   AF-A0A519SRN9-F1
#
_cell.length_a   1.000
_cell.length_b   1.000
_cell.length_c   1.000
_cell.angle_alpha   90.00
_cell.angle_beta   90.00
_cell.angle_gamma   90.00
#
_symmetry.space_group_name_H-M   'P 1'
#
loop_
_entity.id
_entity.type
_entity.pdbx_description
1 polymer ?
#
loop_
_entity_poly.entity_id
_entity_poly.type
_entity_poly.pdbx_seq_one_letter_code
_entity_poly.pdbx_strand_id
1 'polypeptide(L)'
;MFGLEPHVLLLLGVCLFAACAFEFVNGFHDTANAVATVIYTNTLRPWVAVVWSAFWNFIGVFSGGIAVAMGIVYLLPVESLIDQNVYHGIAMVGALLVAAGQQRKRDAHAQNGADERVRRRRGNAVVP
;
A
#
# COMPACT_ATOMS: atom_id res chain seq x y z
N MET A 1 0.73 -29.95 21.78
CA MET A 1 2.18 -29.70 21.67
C MET A 1 2.57 -28.20 21.54
N PHE A 2 1.63 -27.23 21.65
CA PHE A 2 2.00 -25.80 21.73
C PHE A 2 1.39 -25.04 22.94
N GLY A 3 0.65 -25.70 23.84
CA GLY A 3 0.07 -25.06 25.04
C GLY A 3 -0.96 -23.95 24.78
N LEU A 4 -1.27 -23.65 23.51
CA LEU A 4 -2.24 -22.65 23.09
C LEU A 4 -3.64 -23.23 23.10
N GLU A 5 -4.58 -22.47 23.65
CA GLU A 5 -6.00 -22.78 23.59
C GLU A 5 -6.47 -22.96 22.13
N PRO A 6 -7.33 -23.94 21.83
CA PRO A 6 -7.75 -24.25 20.45
C PRO A 6 -8.36 -23.06 19.71
N HIS A 7 -9.07 -22.19 20.44
CA HIS A 7 -9.69 -21.00 19.90
C HIS A 7 -8.66 -19.94 19.47
N VAL A 8 -7.55 -19.80 20.19
CA VAL A 8 -6.45 -18.89 19.82
C VAL A 8 -5.74 -19.39 18.58
N LEU A 9 -5.54 -20.70 18.46
CA LEU A 9 -4.90 -21.29 17.27
C LEU A 9 -5.78 -21.13 16.02
N LEU A 10 -7.10 -21.26 16.16
CA LEU A 10 -8.05 -20.99 15.08
C LEU A 10 -8.03 -19.50 14.69
N LEU A 11 -8.08 -18.59 15.66
CA LEU A 11 -7.98 -17.15 15.42
C LEU A 11 -6.67 -16.77 14.71
N LEU A 12 -5.55 -17.31 15.17
CA LEU A 12 -4.24 -17.12 14.56
C LEU A 12 -4.23 -17.60 13.11
N GLY A 13 -4.77 -18.79 12.84
CA GLY A 13 -4.87 -19.34 11.49
C GLY A 13 -5.68 -18.45 10.56
N VAL A 14 -6.83 -17.94 11.03
CA VAL A 14 -7.67 -17.00 10.28
C VAL A 14 -6.94 -15.68 10.03
N CYS A 15 -6.25 -15.14 11.04
CA CYS A 15 -5.53 -13.88 10.93
C CYS A 15 -4.36 -13.99 9.93
N LEU A 16 -3.60 -15.09 9.98
CA LEU A 16 -2.52 -15.36 9.03
C LEU A 16 -3.05 -15.52 7.60
N PHE A 17 -4.17 -16.23 7.44
CA PHE A 17 -4.82 -16.37 6.13
C PHE A 17 -5.27 -15.01 5.58
N ALA A 18 -5.91 -14.18 6.42
CA ALA A 18 -6.34 -12.84 6.03
C ALA A 18 -5.15 -11.93 5.69
N ALA A 19 -4.05 -12.00 6.44
CA ALA A 19 -2.82 -11.27 6.14
C ALA A 19 -2.22 -11.69 4.80
N CYS A 20 -2.10 -12.99 4.53
CA CYS A 20 -1.65 -13.49 3.23
C CYS A 20 -2.56 -13.06 2.07
N ALA A 21 -3.88 -13.10 2.27
CA ALA A 21 -4.84 -12.66 1.27
C ALA A 21 -4.74 -11.16 0.99
N PHE A 22 -4.59 -10.34 2.04
CA PHE A 22 -4.38 -8.89 1.92
C PHE A 22 -3.09 -8.59 1.14
N GLU A 23 -1.97 -9.20 1.52
CA GLU A 23 -0.69 -8.99 0.84
C GLU A 23 -0.76 -9.37 -0.65
N PHE A 24 -1.46 -10.46 -0.98
CA PHE A 24 -1.70 -10.87 -2.37
C PHE A 24 -2.49 -9.82 -3.17
N VAL A 25 -3.57 -9.27 -2.60
CA VAL A 25 -4.37 -8.21 -3.27
C VAL A 25 -3.54 -6.95 -3.47
N ASN A 26 -2.72 -6.56 -2.49
CA ASN A 26 -1.81 -5.42 -2.62
C ASN A 26 -0.78 -5.65 -3.75
N GLY A 27 -0.14 -6.82 -3.80
CA GLY A 27 0.82 -7.16 -4.85
C GLY A 27 0.22 -7.16 -6.26
N PHE A 28 -1.06 -7.54 -6.40
CA PHE A 28 -1.77 -7.48 -7.69
C PHE A 28 -2.01 -6.03 -8.14
N HIS A 29 -2.42 -5.15 -7.22
CA HIS A 29 -2.64 -3.75 -7.50
C HIS A 29 -1.35 -3.01 -7.89
N ASP A 30 -0.24 -3.28 -7.19
CA ASP A 30 1.06 -2.71 -7.51
C ASP A 30 1.56 -3.18 -8.88
N THR A 31 1.33 -4.46 -9.19
CA THR A 31 1.62 -5.01 -10.51
C THR A 31 0.80 -4.33 -11.60
N ALA A 32 -0.50 -4.10 -11.39
CA ALA A 32 -1.34 -3.41 -12.37
C ALA A 32 -0.83 -2.00 -12.68
N ASN A 33 -0.43 -1.23 -11.66
CA ASN A 33 0.10 0.11 -11.83
C ASN A 33 1.48 0.12 -12.52
N ALA A 34 2.38 -0.79 -12.15
CA ALA A 34 3.69 -0.90 -12.78
C ALA A 34 3.58 -1.36 -14.24
N VAL A 35 2.80 -2.42 -14.49
CA VAL A 35 2.62 -3.01 -15.82
C VAL A 35 1.92 -2.04 -16.78
N ALA A 36 0.96 -1.24 -16.31
CA ALA A 36 0.27 -0.24 -17.13
C ALA A 36 1.25 0.72 -17.83
N THR A 37 2.28 1.19 -17.12
CA THR A 37 3.29 2.10 -17.69
C THR A 37 4.20 1.41 -18.71
N VAL A 38 4.60 0.17 -18.43
CA VAL A 38 5.48 -0.63 -19.29
C VAL A 38 4.78 -1.00 -20.61
N ILE A 39 3.50 -1.37 -20.53
CA ILE A 39 2.67 -1.64 -21.72
C ILE A 39 2.42 -0.36 -22.50
N TYR A 40 2.06 0.74 -21.83
CA TYR A 40 1.78 2.03 -22.49
C TYR A 40 3.00 2.59 -23.22
N THR A 41 4.20 2.40 -22.67
CA THR A 41 5.46 2.79 -23.30
C THR A 41 6.00 1.76 -24.29
N ASN A 42 5.31 0.61 -24.43
CA ASN A 42 5.67 -0.50 -25.29
C ASN A 42 7.11 -1.01 -25.06
N THR A 43 7.61 -0.88 -23.84
CA THR A 43 8.99 -1.22 -23.45
C THR A 43 9.18 -2.70 -23.21
N LEU A 44 8.16 -3.40 -22.68
CA LEU A 44 8.13 -4.86 -22.57
C LEU A 44 6.77 -5.42 -22.96
N ARG A 45 6.77 -6.70 -23.37
CA ARG A 45 5.54 -7.44 -23.66
C ARG A 45 4.75 -7.69 -22.34
N PRO A 46 3.40 -7.65 -22.37
CA PRO A 46 2.56 -7.69 -21.17
C PRO A 46 2.85 -8.86 -20.22
N TRP A 47 3.07 -10.05 -20.77
CA TRP A 47 3.35 -11.26 -19.97
C TRP A 47 4.71 -11.19 -19.27
N VAL A 48 5.73 -10.61 -19.92
CA VAL A 48 7.06 -10.43 -19.30
C VAL A 48 6.97 -9.40 -18.18
N ALA A 49 6.21 -8.32 -18.40
CA ALA A 49 6.02 -7.28 -17.39
C ALA A 49 5.35 -7.82 -16.11
N VAL A 50 4.35 -8.69 -16.24
CA VAL A 50 3.67 -9.33 -15.09
C VAL A 50 4.63 -10.26 -14.34
N VAL A 51 5.37 -11.12 -15.06
CA VAL A 51 6.34 -12.03 -14.43
C VAL A 51 7.46 -11.25 -13.73
N TRP A 52 7.93 -10.16 -14.36
CA TRP A 52 8.96 -9.29 -13.80
C TRP A 52 8.47 -8.59 -12.53
N SER A 53 7.23 -8.06 -12.54
CA SER A 53 6.62 -7.46 -11.35
C SER A 53 6.46 -8.45 -10.21
N ALA A 54 5.95 -9.65 -10.50
CA ALA A 54 5.78 -10.70 -9.50
C ALA A 54 7.11 -11.11 -8.87
N PHE A 55 8.18 -11.19 -9.66
CA PHE A 55 9.53 -11.48 -9.18
C PHE A 55 10.04 -10.41 -8.20
N TRP A 56 9.91 -9.12 -8.56
CA TRP A 56 10.31 -8.03 -7.66
C TRP A 56 9.45 -7.93 -6.41
N ASN A 57 8.14 -8.19 -6.51
CA ASN A 57 7.24 -8.18 -5.37
C ASN A 57 7.61 -9.31 -4.38
N PHE A 58 7.92 -10.50 -4.90
CA PHE A 58 8.40 -11.62 -4.09
C PHE A 58 9.75 -11.35 -3.42
N ILE A 59 10.70 -10.76 -4.16
CA ILE A 59 11.99 -10.33 -3.57
C ILE A 59 11.77 -9.27 -2.50
N GLY A 60 10.83 -8.34 -2.69
CA GLY A 60 10.47 -7.32 -1.70
C GLY A 60 10.07 -7.94 -0.36
N VAL A 61 9.20 -8.95 -0.38
CA VAL A 61 8.78 -9.66 0.84
C VAL A 61 9.94 -10.48 1.43
N PHE A 62 10.70 -11.19 0.60
CA PHE A 62 11.82 -12.01 1.07
C PHE A 62 12.97 -11.18 1.68
N SER A 63 13.25 -10.02 1.11
CA SER A 63 14.26 -9.07 1.60
C SER A 63 13.76 -8.21 2.76
N GLY A 64 12.46 -7.92 2.80
CA GLY A 64 11.81 -7.15 3.86
C GLY A 64 11.73 -7.88 5.20
N GLY A 65 11.54 -9.21 5.18
CA GLY A 65 11.66 -10.09 6.34
C GLY A 65 11.12 -9.52 7.65
N ILE A 66 11.96 -9.53 8.70
CA ILE A 66 11.61 -9.02 10.04
C ILE A 66 11.51 -7.49 10.07
N ALA A 67 12.21 -6.78 9.18
CA ALA A 67 12.25 -5.31 9.18
C ALA A 67 10.87 -4.70 8.86
N VAL A 68 10.15 -5.27 7.91
CA VAL A 68 8.78 -4.84 7.57
C VAL A 68 7.81 -5.14 8.71
N ALA A 69 7.89 -6.35 9.29
CA ALA A 69 7.06 -6.72 10.43
C ALA A 69 7.25 -5.77 11.62
N MET A 70 8.51 -5.45 11.97
CA MET A 70 8.82 -4.48 13.03
C MET A 70 8.37 -3.07 12.65
N GLY A 71 8.54 -2.66 11.39
CA GLY A 71 8.05 -1.37 10.90
C GLY A 71 6.54 -1.21 11.07
N ILE A 72 5.76 -2.24 10.75
CA ILE A 72 4.30 -2.23 10.94
C ILE A 72 3.94 -2.15 12.43
N VAL A 73 4.65 -2.87 13.30
CA VAL A 73 4.42 -2.82 14.76
C VAL A 73 4.69 -1.41 15.31
N TYR A 74 5.75 -0.73 14.85
CA TYR A 74 6.05 0.64 15.26
C TYR A 74 5.10 1.69 14.67
N LEU A 75 4.48 1.39 13.52
CA LEU A 75 3.44 2.22 12.93
C LEU A 75 2.08 2.00 13.59
N LEU A 76 1.89 0.88 14.30
CA LEU A 76 0.69 0.64 15.07
C LEU A 76 0.73 1.48 16.37
N PRO A 77 -0.36 2.17 16.73
CA PRO A 77 -0.47 2.91 17.98
C PRO A 77 -0.62 1.91 19.14
N VAL A 78 0.49 1.34 19.60
CA VAL A 78 0.53 0.31 20.65
C VAL A 78 -0.04 0.83 21.98
N GLU A 79 0.10 2.14 22.22
CA GLU A 79 -0.51 2.86 23.36
C GLU A 79 -2.04 2.65 23.41
N SER A 80 -2.71 2.55 22.25
CA SER A 80 -4.16 2.33 22.14
C SER A 80 -4.55 0.85 22.30
N LEU A 81 -3.62 -0.09 22.19
CA LEU A 81 -3.90 -1.52 22.43
C LEU A 81 -3.94 -1.86 23.92
N ILE A 82 -3.35 -1.00 24.76
CA ILE A 82 -3.23 -1.18 26.20
C ILE A 82 -4.22 -0.27 26.96
N ASP A 83 -4.64 0.85 26.36
CA ASP A 83 -5.62 1.76 26.96
C ASP A 83 -7.06 1.18 26.90
N GLN A 84 -7.73 1.14 28.05
CA GLN A 84 -9.11 0.67 28.19
C GLN A 84 -10.14 1.78 27.85
N ASN A 85 -9.67 3.01 27.61
CA ASN A 85 -10.55 4.15 27.43
C ASN A 85 -10.98 4.35 25.96
N VAL A 86 -12.27 4.09 25.70
CA VAL A 86 -12.92 4.18 24.38
C VAL A 86 -12.78 5.56 23.72
N TYR A 87 -12.69 6.65 24.50
CA TYR A 87 -12.62 8.01 23.95
C TYR A 87 -11.32 8.28 23.17
N HIS A 88 -10.20 7.70 23.58
CA HIS A 88 -8.94 7.83 22.84
C HIS A 88 -8.97 7.07 21.50
N GLY A 89 -9.60 5.89 21.48
CA GLY A 89 -9.79 5.12 20.24
C GLY A 89 -10.64 5.86 19.21
N ILE A 90 -11.75 6.46 19.65
CA ILE A 90 -12.62 7.28 18.77
C ILE A 90 -11.88 8.50 18.24
N ALA A 91 -11.12 9.21 19.10
CA ALA A 91 -10.34 10.38 18.69
C ALA A 91 -9.26 10.02 17.65
N MET A 92 -8.60 8.86 17.81
CA MET A 92 -7.59 8.37 16.87
C MET A 92 -8.18 7.96 15.53
N VAL A 93 -9.28 7.20 15.52
CA VAL A 93 -9.99 6.86 14.27
C VAL A 93 -10.47 8.13 13.57
N GLY A 94 -10.99 9.11 14.33
CA GLY A 94 -11.35 10.42 13.80
C GLY A 94 -10.15 11.15 13.17
N ALA A 95 -9.01 11.21 13.87
CA ALA A 95 -7.79 11.83 13.37
C ALA A 95 -7.26 11.14 12.09
N LEU A 96 -7.28 9.79 12.05
CA LEU A 96 -6.87 9.00 10.89
C LEU A 96 -7.77 9.24 9.68
N LEU A 97 -9.10 9.28 9.87
CA LEU A 97 -10.04 9.57 8.78
C LEU A 97 -9.89 10.99 8.24
N VAL A 98 -9.68 11.98 9.12
CA VAL A 98 -9.41 13.36 8.71
C VAL A 98 -8.09 13.43 7.94
N ALA A 99 -7.02 12.79 8.43
CA ALA A 99 -5.72 12.74 7.74
C ALA A 99 -5.83 12.06 6.36
N ALA A 100 -6.55 10.93 6.25
CA ALA A 100 -6.79 10.25 4.99
C ALA A 100 -7.57 11.13 3.99
N GLY A 101 -8.54 11.90 4.48
CA GLY A 101 -9.27 12.89 3.67
C GLY A 101 -8.36 14.01 3.13
N GLN A 102 -7.35 14.43 3.90
CA GLN A 102 -6.35 15.42 3.45
C GLN A 102 -5.41 14.85 2.40
N GLN A 103 -5.08 13.55 2.47
CA GLN A 103 -4.20 12.91 1.51
C GLN A 103 -4.77 12.95 0.09
N ARG A 104 -6.06 12.62 -0.08
CA ARG A 104 -6.73 12.72 -1.39
C ARG A 104 -6.68 14.11 -2.00
N LYS A 105 -6.77 15.16 -1.18
CA LYS A 105 -6.67 16.55 -1.67
C LYS A 105 -5.26 16.89 -2.11
N ARG A 106 -4.24 16.43 -1.37
CA ARG A 106 -2.83 16.63 -1.74
C ARG A 106 -2.50 15.98 -3.08
N ASP A 107 -2.99 14.77 -3.30
CA ASP A 107 -2.77 14.03 -4.55
C ASP A 107 -3.43 14.75 -5.74
N ALA A 108 -4.64 15.27 -5.57
CA ALA A 108 -5.33 16.06 -6.59
C ALA A 108 -4.58 17.36 -6.96
N HIS A 109 -4.01 18.06 -5.97
CA HIS A 109 -3.20 19.26 -6.22
C HIS A 109 -1.88 18.93 -6.93
N ALA A 110 -1.25 17.81 -6.60
CA ALA A 110 -0.03 17.34 -7.27
C ALA A 110 -0.29 16.98 -8.74
N GLN A 111 -1.42 16.32 -9.03
CA GLN A 111 -1.82 15.96 -10.39
C GLN A 111 -2.12 17.20 -11.25
N ASN A 112 -2.86 18.17 -10.72
CA ASN A 112 -3.20 19.40 -11.44
C ASN A 112 -1.94 20.20 -11.81
N GLY A 113 -0.95 20.29 -10.91
CA GLY A 113 0.32 20.96 -11.22
C GLY A 113 1.18 20.21 -12.24
N ALA A 114 1.03 18.88 -12.36
CA ALA A 114 1.70 18.10 -13.40
C ALA A 114 1.03 18.31 -14.78
N ASP A 115 -0.31 18.31 -14.84
CA ASP A 115 -1.05 18.56 -16.09
C ASP A 115 -0.83 19.98 -16.61
N GLU A 116 -0.80 20.99 -15.74
CA GLU A 116 -0.49 22.37 -16.15
C GLU A 116 0.92 22.51 -16.74
N ARG A 117 1.91 21.81 -16.17
CA ARG A 117 3.28 21.81 -16.71
C ARG A 117 3.37 21.14 -18.08
N VAL A 118 2.61 20.06 -18.30
CA VAL A 118 2.51 19.40 -19.61
C VAL A 118 1.79 20.30 -20.63
N ARG A 119 0.69 20.95 -20.24
CA ARG A 119 -0.01 21.92 -21.07
C ARG A 119 0.86 23.12 -21.45
N ARG A 120 1.66 23.66 -20.52
CA ARG A 120 2.59 24.75 -20.83
C ARG A 120 3.70 24.31 -21.79
N ARG A 121 4.24 23.09 -21.63
CA ARG A 121 5.25 22.55 -22.58
C ARG A 121 4.66 22.30 -23.97
N ARG A 122 3.41 21.83 -24.07
CA ARG A 122 2.70 21.71 -25.36
C ARG A 122 2.36 23.08 -25.96
N GLY A 123 1.90 24.03 -25.16
CA GLY A 123 1.60 25.39 -25.63
C GLY A 123 2.83 26.15 -26.13
N ASN A 124 3.99 25.94 -25.51
CA ASN A 124 5.26 26.55 -25.92
C ASN A 124 5.97 25.81 -27.06
N ALA A 125 5.48 24.63 -27.48
CA ALA A 125 6.00 23.86 -28.61
C ALA A 125 5.26 24.13 -29.94
N VAL A 126 4.28 25.05 -29.95
CA VAL A 126 3.41 25.38 -31.10
C VAL A 126 3.58 26.85 -31.55
N VAL A 127 4.68 27.50 -31.19
CA VAL A 127 5.02 28.85 -31.69
C VAL A 127 6.37 28.80 -32.40
N PRO A 128 6.40 28.93 -33.74
CA PRO A 128 7.64 29.09 -34.51
C PRO A 128 8.24 30.49 -34.35
#